data_AF-A0A371Z410-F1
#
_entry.id   AF-A0A371Z410-F1
#
_cell.length_a   1.000
_cell.length_b   1.000
_cell.length_c   1.000
_cell.angle_alpha   90.00
_cell.angle_beta   90.00
_cell.angle_gamma   90.00
#
_symmetry.space_group_name_H-M   'P 1'
#
loop_
_entity.id
_entity.type
_entity.pdbx_description
1 polymer ?
#
loop_
_entity_poly.entity_id
_entity_poly.type
_entity_poly.pdbx_seq_one_letter_code
_entity_poly.pdbx_strand_id
1 'polypeptide(L)'
;MEPWTSFTLFGKSGTIYQFRRVPSPLPPQACIFLLTTVMGSTANGGSWQFLEPEIGTVTSLAREWNSVITPARENKTESDDVLVCFPESGDVAEAFTDLTEGGATALPR
;
A
#
# COMPACT_ATOMS: atom_id res chain seq x y z
N MET A 1 12.69 10.10 14.89
CA MET A 1 11.93 10.22 13.64
C MET A 1 11.82 8.83 13.06
N GLU A 2 10.64 8.22 13.05
CA GLU A 2 10.44 6.94 12.37
C GLU A 2 10.50 7.19 10.85
N PRO A 3 11.50 6.72 10.10
CA PRO A 3 11.82 7.30 8.79
C PRO A 3 11.02 6.73 7.60
N TRP A 4 9.91 6.01 7.83
CA TRP A 4 9.17 5.27 6.79
C TRP A 4 7.69 5.68 6.67
N THR A 5 7.35 6.97 6.75
CA THR A 5 5.94 7.41 6.75
C THR A 5 5.20 7.28 5.43
N SER A 6 5.90 7.05 4.31
CA SER A 6 5.26 6.89 3.00
C SER A 6 6.08 6.07 2.00
N PHE A 7 5.38 5.43 1.06
CA PHE A 7 5.94 4.75 -0.10
C PHE A 7 5.31 5.31 -1.37
N THR A 8 6.10 5.46 -2.44
CA THR A 8 5.64 6.05 -3.69
C THR A 8 5.67 5.02 -4.80
N LEU A 9 4.54 4.88 -5.50
CA LEU A 9 4.46 4.15 -6.77
C LEU A 9 4.09 5.12 -7.90
N PHE A 10 4.55 4.79 -9.11
CA PHE A 10 4.24 5.55 -10.32
C PHE A 10 3.23 4.76 -11.14
N GLY A 11 2.15 5.42 -11.52
CA GLY A 11 1.24 4.89 -12.52
C GLY A 11 1.81 5.09 -13.93
N LYS A 12 1.30 4.32 -14.88
CA LYS A 12 1.69 4.42 -16.30
C LYS A 12 1.42 5.81 -16.88
N SER A 13 0.38 6.48 -16.41
CA SER A 13 0.03 7.85 -16.79
C SER A 13 1.06 8.92 -16.38
N GLY A 14 2.03 8.55 -15.53
CA GLY A 14 2.94 9.48 -14.87
C GLY A 14 2.38 10.02 -13.54
N THR A 15 1.20 9.56 -13.12
CA THR A 15 0.61 9.92 -11.82
C THR A 15 1.41 9.33 -10.68
N ILE A 16 1.61 10.13 -9.64
CA ILE A 16 2.36 9.74 -8.44
C ILE A 16 1.36 9.33 -7.36
N TYR A 17 1.40 8.06 -6.95
CA TYR A 17 0.57 7.53 -5.88
C TYR A 17 1.40 7.41 -4.61
N GLN A 18 1.06 8.21 -3.60
CA GLN A 18 1.71 8.17 -2.31
C GLN A 18 0.90 7.31 -1.34
N PHE A 19 1.46 6.17 -0.97
CA PHE A 19 0.97 5.28 0.07
C PHE A 19 1.50 5.77 1.42
N ARG A 20 0.64 5.82 2.44
CA ARG A 20 0.97 6.33 3.78
C ARG A 20 0.49 5.35 4.84
N ARG A 21 0.94 5.53 6.08
CA ARG A 21 0.44 4.76 7.22
C ARG A 21 -1.09 4.81 7.29
N VAL A 22 -1.65 3.68 7.68
CA VAL A 22 -3.10 3.53 7.87
C VAL A 22 -3.57 4.56 8.92
N PRO A 23 -4.55 5.42 8.59
CA PRO A 23 -5.05 6.42 9.51
C PRO A 23 -5.79 5.77 10.70
N SER A 24 -5.74 6.43 11.85
CA SER A 24 -6.55 6.09 13.02
C SER A 24 -7.35 7.34 13.44
N PRO A 25 -8.69 7.30 13.45
CA PRO A 25 -9.55 6.14 13.19
C PRO A 25 -9.57 5.71 11.71
N LEU A 26 -9.97 4.46 11.44
CA LEU A 26 -10.12 3.94 10.08
C LEU A 26 -11.29 4.64 9.37
N PRO A 27 -11.08 5.30 8.21
CA PRO A 27 -12.14 5.96 7.47
C PRO A 27 -13.00 4.95 6.69
N PRO A 28 -14.31 5.20 6.51
CA PRO A 28 -15.17 4.39 5.66
C PRO A 28 -15.02 4.78 4.18
N GLN A 29 -13.79 4.85 3.68
CA GLN A 29 -13.46 5.28 2.32
C GLN A 29 -12.80 4.15 1.54
N ALA A 30 -13.03 4.12 0.23
CA ALA A 30 -12.35 3.21 -0.68
C ALA A 30 -10.89 3.63 -0.82
N CYS A 31 -9.99 2.65 -0.92
CA CYS A 31 -8.56 2.92 -1.09
C CYS A 31 -7.84 1.75 -1.74
N ILE A 32 -6.63 2.04 -2.20
CA ILE A 32 -5.64 1.03 -2.56
C ILE A 32 -4.77 0.79 -1.34
N PHE A 33 -4.58 -0.46 -0.95
CA PHE A 33 -3.63 -0.84 0.10
C PHE A 33 -2.42 -1.50 -0.52
N LEU A 34 -1.27 -1.35 0.14
CA LEU A 34 0.02 -1.89 -0.27
C LEU A 34 0.57 -2.75 0.86
N LEU A 35 0.88 -4.00 0.52
CA LEU A 35 1.54 -4.98 1.38
C LEU A 35 3.02 -5.02 1.01
N THR A 36 3.87 -4.71 1.97
CA THR A 36 5.31 -4.66 1.75
C THR A 36 6.08 -5.11 2.98
N THR A 37 7.22 -5.72 2.74
CA THR A 37 8.21 -6.01 3.76
C THR A 37 9.12 -4.80 3.91
N VAL A 38 9.20 -4.24 5.11
CA VAL A 38 10.11 -3.13 5.44
C VAL A 38 11.37 -3.71 6.08
N MET A 39 12.44 -3.85 5.31
CA MET A 39 13.73 -4.28 5.87
C MET A 39 14.44 -3.07 6.50
N GLY A 40 14.67 -3.15 7.81
CA GLY A 40 15.32 -2.10 8.58
C GLY A 40 16.81 -1.95 8.28
N SER A 41 17.20 -0.70 7.97
CA SER A 41 18.55 -0.10 8.00
C SER A 41 19.73 -1.07 8.11
N THR A 42 20.47 -1.26 7.01
CA THR A 42 21.84 -1.74 7.11
C THR A 42 22.63 -0.74 7.94
N ALA A 43 23.21 -1.21 9.05
CA ALA A 43 24.08 -0.48 9.97
C ALA A 43 24.82 0.69 9.28
N ASN A 44 24.64 1.92 9.78
CA ASN A 44 25.21 3.19 9.28
C ASN A 44 24.30 4.08 8.41
N GLY A 45 22.99 4.14 8.72
CA GLY A 45 22.13 5.26 8.29
C GLY A 45 21.65 5.22 6.83
N GLY A 46 21.58 4.03 6.21
CA GLY A 46 21.24 3.85 4.80
C GLY A 46 19.86 3.26 4.57
N SER A 47 19.17 3.81 3.55
CA SER A 47 17.92 3.41 2.89
C SER A 47 17.13 2.21 3.42
N TRP A 48 15.85 2.46 3.70
CA TRP A 48 14.83 1.42 3.82
C TRP A 48 14.61 0.76 2.46
N GLN A 49 14.65 -0.57 2.43
CA GLN A 49 14.28 -1.33 1.25
C GLN A 49 12.90 -1.94 1.46
N PHE A 50 12.01 -1.65 0.51
CA PHE A 50 10.70 -2.26 0.41
C PHE A 50 10.83 -3.46 -0.51
N LEU A 51 10.64 -4.66 0.04
CA LEU A 51 10.71 -5.88 -0.74
C LEU A 51 9.31 -6.29 -1.17
N GLU A 52 9.21 -6.65 -2.45
CA GLU A 52 8.04 -7.29 -3.07
C GLU A 52 6.71 -6.55 -2.83
N PRO A 53 6.59 -5.24 -3.12
CA PRO A 53 5.34 -4.52 -2.86
C PRO A 53 4.20 -5.09 -3.71
N GLU A 54 3.09 -5.42 -3.06
CA GLU A 54 1.86 -5.88 -3.71
C GLU A 54 0.71 -4.96 -3.35
N ILE A 55 -0.18 -4.70 -4.30
CA ILE A 55 -1.32 -3.81 -4.11
C ILE A 55 -2.66 -4.55 -4.21
N GLY A 56 -3.62 -4.09 -3.42
CA GLY A 56 -5.02 -4.51 -3.48
C GLY A 56 -5.96 -3.33 -3.28
N THR A 57 -7.25 -3.55 -3.45
CA THR A 57 -8.28 -2.52 -3.30
C THR A 57 -9.31 -2.91 -2.25
N VAL A 58 -9.82 -1.93 -1.53
CA VAL A 58 -11.02 -2.06 -0.69
C VAL A 58 -12.00 -0.95 -1.03
N THR A 59 -13.29 -1.25 -0.90
CA THR A 59 -14.40 -0.29 -1.06
C THR A 59 -14.65 0.53 0.20
N SER A 60 -14.22 0.02 1.37
CA SER A 60 -14.32 0.72 2.65
C SER A 60 -13.27 0.21 3.63
N LEU A 61 -12.25 1.02 3.88
CA LEU A 61 -11.15 0.67 4.79
C LEU A 61 -11.64 0.30 6.20
N ALA A 62 -12.59 1.05 6.77
CA ALA A 62 -13.16 0.73 8.08
C ALA A 62 -13.93 -0.61 8.13
N ARG A 63 -14.61 -0.99 7.04
CA ARG A 63 -15.44 -2.21 7.01
C ARG A 63 -14.64 -3.45 6.64
N GLU A 64 -13.61 -3.28 5.82
CA GLU A 64 -12.86 -4.39 5.22
C GLU A 64 -11.50 -4.64 5.89
N TRP A 65 -11.13 -3.85 6.90
CA TRP A 65 -9.87 -4.01 7.62
C TRP A 65 -9.68 -5.45 8.14
N ASN A 66 -10.64 -5.95 8.93
CA ASN A 66 -10.52 -7.28 9.54
C ASN A 66 -10.79 -8.43 8.57
N SER A 67 -11.54 -8.20 7.48
CA SER A 67 -11.97 -9.26 6.56
C SER A 67 -11.06 -9.43 5.35
N VAL A 68 -10.34 -8.38 4.94
CA VAL A 68 -9.48 -8.37 3.76
C VAL A 68 -8.03 -8.05 4.15
N ILE A 69 -7.82 -6.94 4.86
CA ILE A 69 -6.46 -6.42 5.07
C ILE A 69 -5.69 -7.21 6.12
N THR A 70 -6.32 -7.55 7.25
CA THR A 70 -5.68 -8.37 8.30
C THR A 70 -5.26 -9.75 7.76
N PRO A 71 -6.13 -10.53 7.09
CA PRO A 71 -5.72 -11.81 6.51
C PRO A 71 -4.64 -11.66 5.43
N ALA A 72 -4.73 -10.62 4.59
CA ALA A 72 -3.74 -10.39 3.54
C ALA A 72 -2.35 -10.07 4.12
N ARG A 73 -2.29 -9.34 5.25
CA ARG A 73 -1.07 -9.12 6.02
C ARG A 73 -0.48 -10.43 6.57
N GLU A 74 -1.32 -11.30 7.13
CA GLU A 74 -0.88 -12.57 7.73
C GLU A 74 -0.32 -13.58 6.72
N ASN A 75 -0.80 -13.54 5.47
CA ASN A 75 -0.38 -14.48 4.42
C ASN A 75 1.02 -14.22 3.85
N LYS A 76 1.63 -13.06 4.13
CA LYS A 76 2.92 -12.69 3.54
C LYS A 76 4.04 -12.96 4.55
N THR A 77 4.82 -14.00 4.26
CA THR A 77 5.82 -14.65 5.13
C THR A 77 6.84 -13.69 5.80
N GLU A 78 7.03 -12.48 5.26
CA GLU A 78 7.99 -11.49 5.78
C GLU A 78 7.40 -10.06 5.92
N SER A 79 6.09 -9.84 5.83
CA SER A 79 5.52 -8.49 5.68
C SER A 79 4.99 -7.89 6.99
N ASP A 80 5.66 -6.86 7.49
CA ASP A 80 5.26 -6.21 8.74
C ASP A 80 4.30 -5.02 8.58
N ASP A 81 4.20 -4.40 7.39
CA ASP A 81 3.45 -3.15 7.23
C ASP A 81 2.42 -3.13 6.09
N VAL A 82 1.32 -2.42 6.36
CA VAL A 82 0.28 -2.06 5.39
C VAL A 82 0.28 -0.54 5.24
N LEU A 83 0.37 -0.07 4.01
CA LEU A 83 0.18 1.33 3.66
C LEU A 83 -1.09 1.50 2.81
N VAL A 84 -1.68 2.69 2.83
CA VAL A 84 -2.90 3.00 2.07
C VAL A 84 -2.71 4.26 1.23
N CYS A 85 -3.30 4.25 0.03
CA CYS A 85 -3.40 5.38 -0.87
C CYS A 85 -4.88 5.66 -1.16
N PHE A 86 -5.30 6.89 -0.93
CA PHE A 86 -6.62 7.40 -1.31
C PHE A 86 -6.41 8.25 -2.57
N PRO A 87 -6.82 7.77 -3.77
CA PRO A 87 -6.62 8.53 -5.00
C PRO A 87 -7.36 9.87 -4.95
N GLU A 88 -6.74 10.95 -5.43
CA GLU A 88 -7.35 12.29 -5.44
C GLU A 88 -8.62 12.35 -6.32
N SER A 89 -8.67 11.55 -7.39
CA SER A 89 -9.85 11.42 -8.25
C SER A 89 -11.02 10.71 -7.58
N GLY A 90 -10.78 9.96 -6.50
CA GLY A 90 -11.75 9.08 -5.86
C GLY A 90 -12.03 7.77 -6.62
N ASP A 91 -11.52 7.60 -7.84
CA ASP A 91 -11.68 6.37 -8.61
C ASP A 91 -10.54 5.39 -8.31
N VAL A 92 -10.84 4.45 -7.40
CA VAL A 92 -9.90 3.40 -6.97
C VAL A 92 -9.62 2.39 -8.09
N ALA A 93 -10.58 2.12 -8.97
CA ALA A 93 -10.41 1.14 -10.04
C ALA A 93 -9.50 1.67 -11.15
N GLU A 94 -9.69 2.93 -11.53
CA GLU A 94 -8.80 3.63 -12.47
C GLU A 94 -7.39 3.73 -11.90
N ALA A 95 -7.24 4.18 -10.66
CA ALA A 95 -5.95 4.30 -9.99
C ALA A 95 -5.23 2.94 -9.84
N PHE A 96 -5.97 1.87 -9.52
CA PHE A 96 -5.41 0.52 -9.46
C PHE A 96 -4.93 0.05 -10.83
N THR A 97 -5.73 0.28 -11.86
CA THR A 97 -5.35 -0.04 -13.25
C THR A 97 -4.07 0.70 -13.64
N ASP A 98 -4.01 2.02 -13.41
CA ASP A 98 -2.85 2.83 -13.74
C ASP A 98 -1.58 2.38 -13.02
N LEU A 99 -1.69 1.99 -11.74
CA LEU A 99 -0.59 1.41 -10.98
C LEU A 99 -0.13 0.05 -11.53
N THR A 100 -1.07 -0.85 -11.82
CA THR A 100 -0.72 -2.18 -12.36
C THR A 100 -0.09 -2.08 -13.75
N GLU A 101 -0.60 -1.20 -14.61
CA GLU A 101 0.01 -0.92 -15.91
C GLU A 101 1.36 -0.19 -15.78
N GLY A 102 1.58 0.53 -14.68
CA GLY A 102 2.85 1.14 -14.29
C GLY A 102 3.88 0.15 -13.72
N GLY A 103 3.50 -1.12 -13.56
CA GLY A 103 4.38 -2.20 -13.09
C GLY A 103 4.20 -2.60 -11.63
N ALA A 104 3.17 -2.10 -10.93
CA ALA A 104 2.83 -2.58 -9.60
C ALA A 104 2.25 -4.00 -9.66
N THR A 105 2.67 -4.87 -8.74
CA THR A 105 2.16 -6.24 -8.64
C THR A 105 0.82 -6.25 -7.91
N ALA A 106 -0.22 -6.80 -8.54
CA ALA A 106 -1.51 -7.00 -7.89
C ALA A 106 -1.47 -8.22 -6.96
N LEU A 107 -2.16 -8.14 -5.83
CA LEU A 107 -2.36 -9.31 -4.98
C LEU A 107 -3.14 -10.41 -5.72
N PRO A 108 -2.75 -11.69 -5.54
CA PRO A 108 -3.53 -12.80 -6.04
C PRO A 108 -4.92 -12.79 -5.40
N ARG A 109 -5.95 -13.01 -6.23
CA ARG A 109 -7.36 -13.05 -5.80
C ARG A 109 -7.71 -14.35 -5.09
#